data_AF-A0A2D5RQV7-F1
#
_entry.id   AF-A0A2D5RQV7-F1
#
_cell.length_a   1.000
_cell.length_b   1.000
_cell.length_c   1.000
_cell.angle_alpha   90.00
_cell.angle_beta   90.00
_cell.angle_gamma   90.00
#
_symmetry.space_group_name_H-M   'P 1'
#
loop_
_entity.id
_entity.type
_entity.pdbx_description
1 polymer ?
#
loop_
_entity_poly.entity_id
_entity_poly.type
_entity_poly.pdbx_seq_one_letter_code
_entity_poly.pdbx_strand_id
1 'polypeptide(L)'
;MLAGLLLATGLLASPAIAGSWQQNVRVGGFNKVHLYSPDSVSAIGQGRGLLLVLHGCTQSIDAYLTANLTQAAEQYGLVIAVPDAMNKAGFGCWSYWQGTKARSAGDYKNLITLANNLVADVNYQIDPNQVYIAGLSSGAAFANTTACLAPDVFAGMGISAGPSIGTSSSGAIGPCETANVASRCAQYAGSFSGHFDSQIASIAQGRNDTTVNLCYNEQNANGLADLYNVSRLSGENLISSGAGRTADESLWQDGRVSMLWFNNVDHAWSGGQGASGSYINGNSMNYASYLGQYFQDNNQRVNRNSAPELSGVSVNQQASIVTITGNANDVDGDAITVTASFTDSVGQQQLVSTVPGSSGDFSLNSPVLADDWYQLTVTAADSGGLVSTAYTEQLLIGPPPAAAPPELSELAVAVDGQCAVISGRVFDLNRNLDTVAVEFNSTTVTADISGDRFSAQQCQLAGGEQTALITATDVGGLFSAEPLSFTIDAGQNATLAQHISAGRLDYTNYANCYLEYSTASFVLRENVITGNQCRWQDEDASCFGPAQTCSSANPGDGDDGGDNDNPPPATDCVVFTTNNYSHKVAGRAYSTGNFYTPNYFANGSNAAMAGSTWGVTTLSSDDGTFWQTGACPQ
;
A
#
# COMPACT_ATOMS: atom_id res chain seq x y z
N MET A 1 -57.26 5.18 9.14
CA MET A 1 -56.40 4.86 10.29
C MET A 1 -55.68 3.56 9.98
N LEU A 2 -54.49 3.62 9.38
CA LEU A 2 -53.60 2.47 9.25
C LEU A 2 -52.52 2.60 10.32
N ALA A 3 -52.43 1.61 11.21
CA ALA A 3 -51.37 1.50 12.20
C ALA A 3 -50.18 0.77 11.55
N GLY A 4 -49.06 1.48 11.38
CA GLY A 4 -47.79 0.90 10.95
C GLY A 4 -47.02 0.37 12.16
N LEU A 5 -46.77 -0.94 12.17
CA LEU A 5 -45.90 -1.63 13.11
C LEU A 5 -44.43 -1.31 12.74
N LEU A 6 -43.71 -0.58 13.59
CA LEU A 6 -42.24 -0.47 13.49
C LEU A 6 -41.63 -1.72 14.14
N LEU A 7 -41.02 -2.60 13.33
CA LEU A 7 -40.08 -3.59 13.82
C LEU A 7 -38.76 -2.90 14.19
N ALA A 8 -38.45 -2.86 15.48
CA ALA A 8 -37.11 -2.54 15.96
C ALA A 8 -36.19 -3.74 15.68
N THR A 9 -35.26 -3.58 14.74
CA THR A 9 -34.14 -4.51 14.54
C THR A 9 -33.19 -4.39 15.73
N GLY A 10 -33.20 -5.40 16.60
CA GLY A 10 -32.21 -5.54 17.66
C GLY A 10 -30.82 -5.74 17.05
N LEU A 11 -29.94 -4.75 17.26
CA LEU A 11 -28.50 -4.91 17.08
C LEU A 11 -28.03 -6.00 18.06
N LEU A 12 -27.73 -7.19 17.53
CA LEU A 12 -27.03 -8.23 18.28
C LEU A 12 -25.61 -7.71 18.53
N ALA A 13 -25.32 -7.35 19.79
CA ALA A 13 -23.96 -7.06 20.23
C ALA A 13 -23.10 -8.30 19.97
N SER A 14 -22.10 -8.18 19.10
CA SER A 14 -21.05 -9.19 18.95
C SER A 14 -20.40 -9.42 20.32
N PRO A 15 -20.06 -10.68 20.68
CA PRO A 15 -19.31 -10.93 21.91
C PRO A 15 -17.99 -10.17 21.84
N ALA A 16 -17.73 -9.31 22.83
CA ALA A 16 -16.43 -8.67 22.96
C ALA A 16 -15.39 -9.80 23.13
N ILE A 17 -14.54 -9.97 22.12
CA ILE A 17 -13.33 -10.77 22.24
C ILE A 17 -12.45 -9.99 23.22
N ALA A 18 -12.17 -10.59 24.37
CA ALA A 18 -11.36 -9.99 25.40
C ALA A 18 -10.10 -10.84 25.55
N GLY A 19 -8.98 -10.14 25.65
CA GLY A 19 -7.67 -10.70 25.87
C GLY A 19 -7.57 -11.46 27.19
N SER A 20 -6.39 -12.01 27.47
CA SER A 20 -6.21 -12.96 28.57
C SER A 20 -5.08 -12.58 29.53
N TRP A 21 -5.27 -12.94 30.81
CA TRP A 21 -4.23 -12.88 31.83
C TRP A 21 -3.34 -14.11 31.78
N GLN A 22 -2.04 -13.90 31.78
CA GLN A 22 -1.02 -14.88 32.14
C GLN A 22 -0.48 -14.49 33.52
N GLN A 23 -0.60 -15.36 34.50
CA GLN A 23 -0.24 -15.04 35.88
C GLN A 23 1.11 -15.64 36.27
N ASN A 24 1.87 -14.94 37.12
CA ASN A 24 3.14 -15.41 37.68
C ASN A 24 4.20 -15.78 36.63
N VAL A 25 4.22 -15.05 35.51
CA VAL A 25 5.21 -15.23 34.45
C VAL A 25 6.58 -14.75 34.95
N ARG A 26 7.63 -15.53 34.66
CA ARG A 26 9.01 -15.16 34.98
C ARG A 26 9.66 -14.49 33.77
N VAL A 27 9.81 -13.17 33.83
CA VAL A 27 10.31 -12.34 32.72
C VAL A 27 10.96 -11.06 33.25
N GLY A 28 11.90 -10.47 32.49
CA GLY A 28 12.48 -9.16 32.83
C GLY A 28 13.32 -9.14 34.11
N GLY A 29 13.76 -10.29 34.62
CA GLY A 29 14.44 -10.39 35.92
C GLY A 29 13.50 -10.49 37.12
N PHE A 30 12.18 -10.50 36.92
CA PHE A 30 11.18 -10.77 37.94
C PHE A 30 10.78 -12.24 37.96
N ASN A 31 10.52 -12.78 39.15
CA ASN A 31 10.02 -14.15 39.31
C ASN A 31 8.51 -14.27 39.09
N LYS A 32 7.76 -13.18 39.28
CA LYS A 32 6.31 -13.13 39.12
C LYS A 32 5.88 -11.83 38.46
N VAL A 33 5.29 -11.94 37.29
CA VAL A 33 4.62 -10.85 36.57
C VAL A 33 3.25 -11.34 36.15
N HIS A 34 2.18 -10.60 36.45
CA HIS A 34 0.91 -10.79 35.76
C HIS A 34 0.95 -9.99 34.45
N LEU A 35 0.69 -10.66 33.34
CA LEU A 35 0.64 -10.07 32.00
C LEU A 35 -0.79 -10.16 31.48
N TYR A 36 -1.37 -9.05 31.05
CA TYR A 36 -2.60 -9.05 30.26
C TYR A 36 -2.27 -8.65 28.83
N SER A 37 -2.63 -9.50 27.88
CA SER A 37 -2.48 -9.20 26.45
C SER A 37 -3.87 -8.89 25.89
N PRO A 38 -4.15 -7.64 25.48
CA PRO A 38 -5.43 -7.29 24.90
C PRO A 38 -5.53 -7.80 23.45
N ASP A 39 -6.74 -8.03 22.98
CA ASP A 39 -6.96 -8.37 21.58
C ASP A 39 -6.85 -7.13 20.68
N SER A 40 -7.27 -5.97 21.20
CA SER A 40 -7.12 -4.67 20.56
C SER A 40 -5.67 -4.23 20.33
N VAL A 41 -5.49 -3.32 19.37
CA VAL A 41 -4.25 -2.60 19.08
C VAL A 41 -4.43 -1.12 19.40
N SER A 42 -3.33 -0.41 19.64
CA SER A 42 -3.37 1.03 19.89
C SER A 42 -3.88 1.76 18.64
N ALA A 43 -4.66 2.82 18.84
CA ALA A 43 -5.12 3.67 17.74
C ALA A 43 -4.02 4.57 17.16
N ILE A 44 -2.86 4.63 17.82
CA ILE A 44 -1.69 5.37 17.38
C ILE A 44 -0.50 4.41 17.25
N GLY A 45 0.48 4.77 16.41
CA GLY A 45 1.76 4.05 16.31
C GLY A 45 1.63 2.68 15.65
N GLN A 46 2.59 1.79 15.94
CA GLN A 46 2.70 0.49 15.26
C GLN A 46 2.50 -0.68 16.23
N GLY A 47 1.23 -1.04 16.47
CA GLY A 47 0.86 -2.21 17.28
C GLY A 47 0.21 -1.84 18.60
N ARG A 48 0.59 -2.51 19.69
CA ARG A 48 0.08 -2.28 21.05
C ARG A 48 0.99 -1.35 21.83
N GLY A 49 0.45 -0.61 22.78
CA GLY A 49 1.25 0.02 23.83
C GLY A 49 1.56 -0.97 24.97
N LEU A 50 2.44 -0.58 25.88
CA LEU A 50 2.78 -1.33 27.09
C LEU A 50 2.64 -0.42 28.31
N LEU A 51 1.91 -0.87 29.34
CA LEU A 51 1.82 -0.21 30.63
C LEU A 51 2.28 -1.14 31.76
N LEU A 52 3.41 -0.79 32.39
CA LEU A 52 3.84 -1.42 33.63
C LEU A 52 3.11 -0.79 34.81
N VAL A 53 2.50 -1.57 35.70
CA VAL A 53 1.78 -1.07 36.88
C VAL A 53 2.40 -1.63 38.16
N LEU A 54 2.93 -0.75 39.01
CA LEU A 54 3.68 -1.11 40.21
C LEU A 54 2.83 -1.02 41.48
N HIS A 55 2.82 -2.11 42.24
CA HIS A 55 2.06 -2.22 43.50
C HIS A 55 2.60 -1.31 44.62
N GLY A 56 1.74 -0.95 45.57
CA GLY A 56 2.10 -0.25 46.80
C GLY A 56 2.72 -1.16 47.87
N CYS A 57 3.10 -0.60 49.02
CA CYS A 57 3.56 -1.39 50.16
C CYS A 57 2.46 -2.38 50.60
N THR A 58 2.83 -3.60 51.00
CA THR A 58 1.95 -4.72 51.41
C THR A 58 0.93 -5.20 50.37
N GLN A 59 0.75 -4.47 49.28
CA GLN A 59 -0.21 -4.79 48.23
C GLN A 59 0.32 -5.96 47.39
N SER A 60 -0.47 -7.03 47.28
CA SER A 60 -0.17 -8.13 46.34
C SER A 60 -0.42 -7.69 44.90
N ILE A 61 0.36 -8.21 43.95
CA ILE A 61 0.08 -8.04 42.52
C ILE A 61 -1.28 -8.65 42.12
N ASP A 62 -1.78 -9.65 42.85
CA ASP A 62 -3.11 -10.24 42.61
C ASP A 62 -4.25 -9.22 42.80
N ALA A 63 -4.05 -8.17 43.62
CA ALA A 63 -5.05 -7.12 43.83
C ALA A 63 -5.35 -6.36 42.53
N TYR A 64 -4.41 -6.32 41.58
CA TYR A 64 -4.60 -5.65 40.30
C TYR A 64 -5.41 -6.47 39.30
N LEU A 65 -5.63 -7.77 39.54
CA LEU A 65 -6.54 -8.58 38.71
C LEU A 65 -7.99 -8.08 38.79
N THR A 66 -8.35 -7.42 39.90
CA THR A 66 -9.68 -6.84 40.13
C THR A 66 -9.67 -5.30 40.15
N ALA A 67 -8.63 -4.68 39.61
CA ALA A 67 -8.47 -3.22 39.53
C ALA A 67 -8.96 -2.59 38.22
N ASN A 68 -9.70 -3.35 37.40
CA ASN A 68 -10.20 -2.95 36.08
C ASN A 68 -9.12 -2.48 35.10
N LEU A 69 -7.90 -3.01 35.20
CA LEU A 69 -6.83 -2.72 34.24
C LEU A 69 -7.16 -3.25 32.83
N THR A 70 -7.89 -4.36 32.74
CA THR A 70 -8.26 -4.99 31.46
C THR A 70 -9.19 -4.11 30.62
N GLN A 71 -10.04 -3.29 31.26
CA GLN A 71 -10.88 -2.33 30.54
C GLN A 71 -10.02 -1.29 29.81
N ALA A 72 -9.01 -0.74 30.48
CA ALA A 72 -8.06 0.19 29.86
C ALA A 72 -7.21 -0.50 28.78
N ALA A 73 -6.78 -1.73 29.05
CA ALA A 73 -6.03 -2.53 28.10
C ALA A 73 -6.77 -2.72 26.78
N GLU A 74 -8.06 -3.08 26.85
CA GLU A 74 -8.86 -3.28 25.64
C GLU A 74 -9.30 -1.99 24.95
N GLN A 75 -9.53 -0.93 25.73
CA GLN A 75 -9.97 0.33 25.16
C GLN A 75 -8.86 1.05 24.38
N TYR A 76 -7.61 0.89 24.81
CA TYR A 76 -6.46 1.64 24.27
C TYR A 76 -5.35 0.75 23.70
N GLY A 77 -5.60 -0.55 23.55
CA GLY A 77 -4.62 -1.50 23.01
C GLY A 77 -3.33 -1.57 23.82
N LEU A 78 -3.42 -1.68 25.15
CA LEU A 78 -2.26 -1.71 26.05
C LEU A 78 -2.02 -3.12 26.62
N VAL A 79 -0.85 -3.69 26.36
CA VAL A 79 -0.33 -4.81 27.14
C VAL A 79 -0.07 -4.32 28.57
N ILE A 80 -0.60 -5.01 29.57
CA ILE A 80 -0.41 -4.64 30.97
C ILE A 80 0.57 -5.61 31.63
N ALA A 81 1.57 -5.06 32.33
CA ALA A 81 2.51 -5.86 33.12
C ALA A 81 2.50 -5.42 34.59
N VAL A 82 2.19 -6.34 35.50
CA VAL A 82 2.16 -6.10 36.95
C VAL A 82 3.24 -6.96 37.62
N PRO A 83 4.48 -6.45 37.75
CA PRO A 83 5.57 -7.21 38.36
C PRO A 83 5.52 -7.16 39.91
N ASP A 84 5.89 -8.27 40.55
CA ASP A 84 6.14 -8.31 42.00
C ASP A 84 7.61 -7.93 42.29
N ALA A 85 7.83 -6.93 43.15
CA ALA A 85 9.18 -6.43 43.45
C ALA A 85 10.11 -7.54 43.97
N MET A 86 11.34 -7.60 43.46
CA MET A 86 12.35 -8.58 43.91
C MET A 86 13.11 -8.08 45.15
N ASN A 87 13.31 -6.76 45.25
CA ASN A 87 14.12 -6.12 46.27
C ASN A 87 13.24 -5.25 47.18
N LYS A 88 12.34 -5.90 47.93
CA LYS A 88 11.38 -5.24 48.82
C LYS A 88 12.07 -4.59 50.03
N ALA A 89 11.62 -3.39 50.40
CA ALA A 89 12.00 -2.67 51.62
C ALA A 89 10.83 -2.62 52.61
N GLY A 90 11.13 -2.66 53.91
CA GLY A 90 10.12 -2.51 54.96
C GLY A 90 8.91 -3.42 54.71
N PHE A 91 7.70 -2.86 54.82
CA PHE A 91 6.40 -3.51 54.60
C PHE A 91 6.14 -3.94 53.14
N GLY A 92 7.06 -4.67 52.51
CA GLY A 92 6.92 -5.14 51.12
C GLY A 92 6.95 -4.03 50.06
N CYS A 93 7.45 -2.84 50.40
CA CYS A 93 7.49 -1.69 49.51
C CYS A 93 8.57 -1.86 48.43
N TRP A 94 8.44 -1.10 47.34
CA TRP A 94 9.56 -0.86 46.44
C TRP A 94 10.63 -0.02 47.16
N SER A 95 11.91 -0.40 47.04
CA SER A 95 13.05 0.22 47.73
C SER A 95 13.43 1.61 47.19
N TYR A 96 12.49 2.53 46.98
CA TYR A 96 12.77 3.82 46.31
C TYR A 96 13.65 4.77 47.15
N TRP A 97 13.70 4.63 48.48
CA TRP A 97 14.51 5.49 49.37
C TRP A 97 15.91 4.94 49.70
N GLN A 98 16.20 3.69 49.33
CA GLN A 98 17.46 3.02 49.65
C GLN A 98 18.10 2.40 48.41
N GLY A 99 19.39 2.05 48.50
CA GLY A 99 20.13 1.49 47.38
C GLY A 99 20.42 2.48 46.24
N THR A 100 21.15 1.99 45.24
CA THR A 100 21.65 2.80 44.13
C THR A 100 20.54 3.11 43.12
N LYS A 101 20.43 4.38 42.73
CA LYS A 101 19.53 4.85 41.67
C LYS A 101 20.26 4.84 40.34
N ALA A 102 20.22 3.70 39.66
CA ALA A 102 20.89 3.51 38.38
C ALA A 102 20.14 2.48 37.52
N ARG A 103 20.20 2.66 36.20
CA ARG A 103 19.62 1.74 35.21
C ARG A 103 20.11 0.30 35.34
N SER A 104 21.31 0.10 35.89
CA SER A 104 21.95 -1.20 36.05
C SER A 104 21.70 -1.83 37.43
N ALA A 105 20.97 -1.16 38.33
CA ALA A 105 20.84 -1.56 39.72
C ALA A 105 19.44 -2.11 40.05
N GLY A 106 19.42 -3.25 40.75
CA GLY A 106 18.23 -3.81 41.41
C GLY A 106 16.99 -3.85 40.52
N ASP A 107 15.86 -3.45 41.08
CA ASP A 107 14.59 -3.51 40.38
C ASP A 107 14.42 -2.44 39.30
N TYR A 108 15.21 -1.36 39.30
CA TYR A 108 15.25 -0.41 38.17
C TYR A 108 15.75 -1.10 36.90
N LYS A 109 16.84 -1.87 37.02
CA LYS A 109 17.33 -2.71 35.92
C LYS A 109 16.27 -3.71 35.48
N ASN A 110 15.59 -4.36 36.43
CA ASN A 110 14.58 -5.37 36.11
C ASN A 110 13.40 -4.76 35.36
N LEU A 111 12.90 -3.57 35.75
CA LEU A 111 11.81 -2.90 35.03
C LEU A 111 12.19 -2.49 33.61
N ILE A 112 13.40 -1.95 33.41
CA ILE A 112 13.91 -1.61 32.07
C ILE A 112 14.08 -2.89 31.24
N THR A 113 14.59 -3.96 31.84
CA THR A 113 14.75 -5.26 31.17
C THR A 113 13.39 -5.88 30.84
N LEU A 114 12.41 -5.76 31.72
CA LEU A 114 11.04 -6.23 31.49
C LEU A 114 10.41 -5.52 30.29
N ALA A 115 10.46 -4.19 30.26
CA ALA A 115 9.96 -3.41 29.14
C ALA A 115 10.62 -3.83 27.82
N ASN A 116 11.96 -3.85 27.78
CA ASN A 116 12.70 -4.23 26.57
C ASN A 116 12.42 -5.68 26.13
N ASN A 117 12.29 -6.62 27.06
CA ASN A 117 11.99 -8.01 26.73
C ASN A 117 10.57 -8.17 26.14
N LEU A 118 9.58 -7.44 26.67
CA LEU A 118 8.22 -7.48 26.15
C LEU A 118 8.12 -6.79 24.78
N VAL A 119 8.81 -5.66 24.60
CA VAL A 119 8.93 -4.98 23.30
C VAL A 119 9.59 -5.88 22.24
N ALA A 120 10.64 -6.60 22.61
CA ALA A 120 11.36 -7.49 21.70
C ALA A 120 10.59 -8.78 21.33
N ASP A 121 9.56 -9.14 22.10
CA ASP A 121 8.76 -10.33 21.84
C ASP A 121 7.63 -10.02 20.85
N VAL A 122 7.80 -10.52 19.62
CA VAL A 122 6.90 -10.31 18.48
C VAL A 122 5.46 -10.77 18.74
N ASN A 123 5.21 -11.61 19.74
CA ASN A 123 3.85 -12.06 20.07
C ASN A 123 3.02 -10.95 20.72
N TYR A 124 3.66 -10.00 21.42
CA TYR A 124 2.96 -8.88 22.03
C TYR A 124 2.76 -7.72 21.05
N GLN A 125 3.59 -7.63 20.00
CA GLN A 125 3.53 -6.56 18.99
C GLN A 125 3.54 -5.16 19.62
N ILE A 126 4.41 -4.94 20.61
CA ILE A 126 4.48 -3.67 21.33
C ILE A 126 5.30 -2.67 20.52
N ASP A 127 4.74 -1.49 20.29
CA ASP A 127 5.43 -0.34 19.72
C ASP A 127 6.44 0.21 20.75
N PRO A 128 7.76 0.26 20.44
CA PRO A 128 8.77 0.82 21.34
C PRO A 128 8.52 2.29 21.71
N ASN A 129 7.76 3.04 20.91
CA ASN A 129 7.40 4.43 21.21
C ASN A 129 6.23 4.56 22.19
N GLN A 130 5.58 3.45 22.58
CA GLN A 130 4.38 3.43 23.43
C GLN A 130 4.60 2.59 24.70
N VAL A 131 5.72 2.80 25.37
CA VAL A 131 6.04 2.12 26.64
C VAL A 131 5.85 3.08 27.81
N TYR A 132 5.03 2.70 28.77
CA TYR A 132 4.62 3.54 29.90
C TYR A 132 4.79 2.80 31.22
N ILE A 133 4.93 3.56 32.32
CA ILE A 133 5.02 2.99 33.66
C ILE A 133 4.22 3.80 34.68
N ALA A 134 3.42 3.11 35.48
CA ALA A 134 2.63 3.73 36.53
C ALA A 134 2.73 2.94 37.83
N GLY A 135 2.26 3.53 38.93
CA GLY A 135 2.16 2.80 40.19
C GLY A 135 1.38 3.54 41.25
N LEU A 136 1.20 2.85 42.39
CA LEU A 136 0.59 3.37 43.61
C LEU A 136 1.65 3.51 44.73
N SER A 137 1.61 4.60 45.50
CA SER A 137 2.39 4.73 46.74
C SER A 137 3.91 4.53 46.50
N SER A 138 4.55 3.59 47.20
CA SER A 138 5.97 3.24 46.94
C SER A 138 6.23 2.82 45.49
N GLY A 139 5.28 2.15 44.84
CA GLY A 139 5.35 1.79 43.43
C GLY A 139 5.29 3.01 42.51
N ALA A 140 4.51 4.04 42.87
CA ALA A 140 4.46 5.31 42.13
C ALA A 140 5.80 6.06 42.17
N ALA A 141 6.43 6.14 43.36
CA ALA A 141 7.75 6.75 43.51
C ALA A 141 8.84 5.96 42.76
N PHE A 142 8.73 4.63 42.75
CA PHE A 142 9.65 3.77 42.00
C PHE A 142 9.42 3.89 40.48
N ALA A 143 8.17 3.98 40.02
CA ALA A 143 7.81 4.23 38.61
C ALA A 143 8.38 5.57 38.13
N ASN A 144 8.17 6.65 38.88
CA ASN A 144 8.74 7.97 38.60
C ASN A 144 10.27 7.90 38.48
N THR A 145 10.93 7.33 39.49
CA THR A 145 12.40 7.18 39.46
C THR A 145 12.87 6.34 38.27
N THR A 146 12.15 5.28 37.90
CA THR A 146 12.49 4.43 36.75
C THR A 146 12.36 5.19 35.43
N ALA A 147 11.28 5.95 35.25
CA ALA A 147 11.06 6.77 34.07
C ALA A 147 12.06 7.94 33.96
N CYS A 148 12.53 8.47 35.10
CA CYS A 148 13.66 9.42 35.14
C CYS A 148 15.01 8.78 34.80
N LEU A 149 15.24 7.52 35.19
CA LEU A 149 16.47 6.79 34.86
C LEU A 149 16.50 6.34 33.40
N ALA A 150 15.34 6.06 32.82
CA ALA A 150 15.18 5.59 31.46
C ALA A 150 14.12 6.35 30.66
N PRO A 151 14.31 7.66 30.46
CA PRO A 151 13.38 8.44 29.66
C PRO A 151 13.38 7.99 28.21
N ASP A 152 14.49 7.49 27.67
CA ASP A 152 14.56 6.82 26.36
C ASP A 152 13.62 5.62 26.21
N VAL A 153 13.36 4.88 27.30
CA VAL A 153 12.48 3.69 27.27
C VAL A 153 11.04 4.07 27.56
N PHE A 154 10.77 4.87 28.59
CA PHE A 154 9.40 5.18 29.01
C PHE A 154 8.92 6.50 28.40
N ALA A 155 7.97 6.42 27.46
CA ALA A 155 7.30 7.55 26.80
C ALA A 155 6.46 8.38 27.78
N GLY A 156 5.97 7.75 28.83
CA GLY A 156 5.28 8.49 29.89
C GLY A 156 5.11 7.69 31.17
N MET A 157 4.62 8.39 32.20
CA MET A 157 4.47 7.81 33.53
C MET A 157 3.17 8.22 34.25
N GLY A 158 2.68 7.36 35.14
CA GLY A 158 1.51 7.59 36.00
C GLY A 158 1.86 7.48 37.49
N ILE A 159 1.68 8.55 38.26
CA ILE A 159 2.12 8.63 39.67
C ILE A 159 0.89 8.76 40.56
N SER A 160 0.38 7.63 41.06
CA SER A 160 -0.79 7.60 41.95
C SER A 160 -0.39 7.58 43.43
N ALA A 161 -0.77 8.61 44.20
CA ALA A 161 -0.52 8.75 45.62
C ALA A 161 0.94 8.49 46.03
N GLY A 162 1.89 8.90 45.18
CA GLY A 162 3.31 8.62 45.33
C GLY A 162 4.06 9.72 46.06
N PRO A 163 4.91 9.41 47.06
CA PRO A 163 5.85 10.38 47.58
C PRO A 163 6.83 10.81 46.48
N SER A 164 7.31 12.06 46.55
CA SER A 164 8.22 12.58 45.53
C SER A 164 9.56 11.85 45.49
N ILE A 165 10.16 11.78 44.31
CA ILE A 165 11.44 11.07 44.16
C ILE A 165 12.49 11.65 45.10
N GLY A 166 13.11 10.74 45.85
CA GLY A 166 14.21 11.08 46.72
C GLY A 166 13.84 11.61 48.11
N THR A 167 12.56 11.57 48.48
CA THR A 167 12.16 11.67 49.89
C THR A 167 12.61 10.45 50.69
N SER A 168 12.72 10.61 52.00
CA SER A 168 12.94 9.50 52.93
C SER A 168 11.70 8.63 53.11
N SER A 169 11.86 7.42 53.65
CA SER A 169 10.72 6.57 54.04
C SER A 169 9.85 7.22 55.12
N SER A 170 10.44 7.99 56.03
CA SER A 170 9.70 8.78 57.03
C SER A 170 8.92 9.93 56.41
N GLY A 171 9.49 10.62 55.42
CA GLY A 171 8.82 11.72 54.72
C GLY A 171 7.61 11.26 53.93
N ALA A 172 7.62 10.03 53.42
CA ALA A 172 6.49 9.51 52.66
C ALA A 172 5.19 9.36 53.45
N ILE A 173 5.29 9.00 54.74
CA ILE A 173 4.13 8.81 55.63
C ILE A 173 4.02 9.89 56.71
N GLY A 174 4.87 10.90 56.65
CA GLY A 174 4.97 11.98 57.62
C GLY A 174 4.49 13.31 57.07
N PRO A 175 4.89 14.44 57.71
CA PRO A 175 4.75 15.75 57.12
C PRO A 175 5.42 15.81 55.74
N CYS A 176 4.90 16.68 54.88
CA CYS A 176 5.44 16.90 53.54
C CYS A 176 6.96 17.14 53.58
N GLU A 177 7.74 16.25 52.96
CA GLU A 177 9.18 16.41 52.77
C GLU A 177 9.43 17.08 51.41
N THR A 178 10.06 18.26 51.43
CA THR A 178 10.37 18.98 50.19
C THR A 178 11.43 18.25 49.38
N ALA A 179 11.16 18.00 48.11
CA ALA A 179 12.09 17.40 47.17
C ALA A 179 12.10 18.18 45.85
N ASN A 180 13.30 18.48 45.34
CA ASN A 180 13.46 19.02 44.00
C ASN A 180 13.40 17.86 42.98
N VAL A 181 12.19 17.57 42.51
CA VAL A 181 11.92 16.47 41.56
C VAL A 181 12.63 16.72 40.24
N ALA A 182 12.57 17.93 39.67
CA ALA A 182 13.23 18.26 38.40
C ALA A 182 14.74 17.98 38.44
N SER A 183 15.45 18.52 39.43
CA SER A 183 16.89 18.35 39.57
C SER A 183 17.29 16.89 39.78
N ARG A 184 16.54 16.13 40.59
CA ARG A 184 16.82 14.70 40.81
C ARG A 184 16.56 13.87 39.55
N CYS A 185 15.45 14.13 38.86
CA CYS A 185 15.12 13.42 37.63
C CYS A 185 16.18 13.66 36.54
N ALA A 186 16.58 14.93 36.34
CA ALA A 186 17.67 15.30 35.44
C ALA A 186 19.00 14.62 35.81
N GLN A 187 19.33 14.57 37.11
CA GLN A 187 20.54 13.88 37.60
C GLN A 187 20.49 12.38 37.30
N TYR A 188 19.34 11.73 37.51
CA TYR A 188 19.18 10.29 37.26
C TYR A 188 19.27 9.93 35.77
N ALA A 189 18.73 10.77 34.88
CA ALA A 189 18.81 10.54 33.44
C ALA A 189 20.24 10.61 32.90
N GLY A 190 21.07 11.50 33.44
CA GLY A 190 22.44 11.70 32.96
C GLY A 190 22.44 12.01 31.45
N SER A 191 23.14 11.20 30.65
CA SER A 191 23.22 11.38 29.20
C SER A 191 21.90 11.17 28.45
N PHE A 192 20.88 10.60 29.09
CA PHE A 192 19.56 10.36 28.48
C PHE A 192 18.60 11.53 28.65
N SER A 193 19.03 12.65 29.26
CA SER A 193 18.14 13.78 29.57
C SER A 193 17.44 14.38 28.34
N GLY A 194 18.01 14.28 27.14
CA GLY A 194 17.35 14.76 25.91
C GLY A 194 16.04 14.03 25.59
N HIS A 195 15.82 12.82 26.11
CA HIS A 195 14.56 12.12 25.91
C HIS A 195 13.40 12.69 26.75
N PHE A 196 13.68 13.59 27.70
CA PHE A 196 12.64 14.33 28.38
C PHE A 196 11.86 15.22 27.43
N ASP A 197 12.40 15.63 26.29
CA ASP A 197 11.70 16.48 25.31
C ASP A 197 10.40 15.85 24.79
N SER A 198 10.28 14.52 24.85
CA SER A 198 9.11 13.76 24.39
C SER A 198 8.34 13.03 25.51
N GLN A 199 8.81 13.11 26.76
CA GLN A 199 8.20 12.38 27.87
C GLN A 199 7.00 13.14 28.46
N ILE A 200 5.94 12.42 28.81
CA ILE A 200 4.73 12.96 29.44
C ILE A 200 4.45 12.34 30.81
N ALA A 201 3.70 13.01 31.67
CA ALA A 201 3.40 12.49 33.02
C ALA A 201 1.99 12.82 33.49
N SER A 202 1.34 11.84 34.11
CA SER A 202 0.11 12.05 34.87
C SER A 202 0.35 11.78 36.34
N ILE A 203 -0.07 12.70 37.19
CA ILE A 203 0.04 12.61 38.65
C ILE A 203 -1.38 12.58 39.19
N ALA A 204 -1.66 11.70 40.15
CA ALA A 204 -3.00 11.59 40.71
C ALA A 204 -2.98 11.24 42.19
N GLN A 205 -3.96 11.72 42.95
CA GLN A 205 -4.12 11.32 44.34
C GLN A 205 -5.58 11.41 44.78
N GLY A 206 -5.96 10.53 45.70
CA GLY A 206 -7.28 10.57 46.34
C GLY A 206 -7.38 11.70 47.36
N ARG A 207 -8.49 12.45 47.35
CA ARG A 207 -8.70 13.54 48.33
C ARG A 207 -8.80 13.05 49.78
N ASN A 208 -9.10 11.77 49.99
CA ASN A 208 -9.24 11.16 51.32
C ASN A 208 -7.99 10.35 51.71
N ASP A 209 -6.87 10.50 51.00
CA ASP A 209 -5.62 9.84 51.35
C ASP A 209 -5.07 10.40 52.67
N THR A 210 -4.95 9.51 53.65
CA THR A 210 -4.40 9.80 54.99
C THR A 210 -3.05 9.13 55.24
N THR A 211 -2.52 8.41 54.25
CA THR A 211 -1.26 7.66 54.37
C THR A 211 -0.10 8.44 53.78
N VAL A 212 -0.24 8.92 52.53
CA VAL A 212 0.77 9.73 51.86
C VAL A 212 0.30 11.18 51.83
N ASN A 213 1.16 12.11 52.20
CA ASN A 213 0.79 13.52 52.29
C ASN A 213 0.29 14.06 50.94
N LEU A 214 -0.85 14.77 50.93
CA LEU A 214 -1.45 15.33 49.72
C LEU A 214 -0.53 16.33 49.00
N CYS A 215 0.44 16.94 49.69
CA CYS A 215 1.38 17.87 49.06
C CYS A 215 2.16 17.26 47.88
N TYR A 216 2.35 15.93 47.89
CA TYR A 216 3.17 15.26 46.90
C TYR A 216 2.53 15.25 45.51
N ASN A 217 1.20 15.36 45.42
CA ASN A 217 0.49 15.52 44.14
C ASN A 217 1.01 16.77 43.40
N GLU A 218 0.97 17.92 44.09
CA GLU A 218 1.40 19.22 43.56
C GLU A 218 2.93 19.29 43.39
N GLN A 219 3.71 18.74 44.34
CA GLN A 219 5.18 18.73 44.24
C GLN A 219 5.68 17.88 43.05
N ASN A 220 5.04 16.73 42.78
CA ASN A 220 5.39 15.90 41.63
C ASN A 220 4.97 16.53 40.32
N ALA A 221 3.76 17.10 40.23
CA ALA A 221 3.27 17.74 39.02
C ALA A 221 4.12 18.96 38.65
N ASN A 222 4.35 19.87 39.59
CA ASN A 222 5.19 21.05 39.34
C ASN A 222 6.64 20.67 39.05
N GLY A 223 7.19 19.68 39.77
CA GLY A 223 8.56 19.25 39.54
C GLY A 223 8.80 18.58 38.19
N LEU A 224 7.81 17.85 37.65
CA LEU A 224 7.88 17.30 36.29
C LEU A 224 7.60 18.37 35.22
N ALA A 225 6.71 19.34 35.52
CA ALA A 225 6.49 20.48 34.65
C ALA A 225 7.74 21.36 34.50
N ASP A 226 8.44 21.63 35.61
CA ASP A 226 9.73 22.33 35.62
C ASP A 226 10.79 21.58 34.81
N LEU A 227 10.84 20.24 34.93
CA LEU A 227 11.75 19.40 34.15
C LEU A 227 11.47 19.48 32.65
N TYR A 228 10.19 19.46 32.27
CA TYR A 228 9.76 19.52 30.87
C TYR A 228 9.66 20.95 30.33
N ASN A 229 9.95 21.95 31.16
CA ASN A 229 9.88 23.37 30.82
C ASN A 229 8.49 23.80 30.29
N VAL A 230 7.42 23.36 30.96
CA VAL A 230 6.02 23.64 30.59
C VAL A 230 5.29 24.37 31.71
N SER A 231 4.39 25.29 31.36
CA SER A 231 3.60 26.06 32.32
C SER A 231 2.21 25.45 32.54
N ARG A 232 1.66 25.60 33.75
CA ARG A 232 0.30 25.17 34.08
C ARG A 232 -0.70 26.01 33.30
N LEU A 233 -1.71 25.36 32.70
CA LEU A 233 -2.81 26.03 32.03
C LEU A 233 -3.79 26.61 33.06
N SER A 234 -4.46 27.69 32.69
CA SER A 234 -5.48 28.29 33.54
C SER A 234 -6.75 27.44 33.56
N GLY A 235 -7.25 27.13 34.76
CA GLY A 235 -8.50 26.40 34.95
C GLY A 235 -8.29 24.99 35.50
N GLU A 236 -9.39 24.41 35.99
CA GLU A 236 -9.46 23.02 36.43
C GLU A 236 -10.69 22.38 35.77
N ASN A 237 -10.52 21.16 35.26
CA ASN A 237 -11.59 20.39 34.62
C ASN A 237 -12.18 19.41 35.63
N LEU A 238 -13.51 19.39 35.78
CA LEU A 238 -14.18 18.29 36.48
C LEU A 238 -14.47 17.17 35.48
N ILE A 239 -13.67 16.10 35.52
CA ILE A 239 -13.88 14.91 34.69
C ILE A 239 -14.74 13.89 35.42
N SER A 240 -15.60 13.18 34.68
CA SER A 240 -16.60 12.27 35.25
C SER A 240 -16.77 11.01 34.42
N SER A 241 -16.89 9.86 35.09
CA SER A 241 -17.24 8.57 34.49
C SER A 241 -18.58 8.04 35.02
N GLY A 242 -19.44 8.94 35.49
CA GLY A 242 -20.77 8.64 36.01
C GLY A 242 -21.04 9.24 37.40
N ALA A 243 -22.25 8.99 37.92
CA ALA A 243 -22.71 9.58 39.18
C ALA A 243 -21.75 9.25 40.34
N GLY A 244 -21.18 10.29 40.97
CA GLY A 244 -20.27 10.18 42.11
C GLY A 244 -18.82 9.79 41.77
N ARG A 245 -18.50 9.52 40.49
CA ARG A 245 -17.17 9.12 40.03
C ARG A 245 -16.51 10.24 39.26
N THR A 246 -15.80 11.10 39.98
CA THR A 246 -15.24 12.34 39.42
C THR A 246 -13.80 12.57 39.87
N ALA A 247 -13.07 13.32 39.08
CA ALA A 247 -11.78 13.87 39.46
C ALA A 247 -11.67 15.33 39.02
N ASP A 248 -10.96 16.14 39.81
CA ASP A 248 -10.56 17.47 39.37
C ASP A 248 -9.20 17.35 38.68
N GLU A 249 -9.11 17.82 37.44
CA GLU A 249 -7.93 17.73 36.59
C GLU A 249 -7.34 19.12 36.36
N SER A 250 -6.02 19.20 36.45
CA SER A 250 -5.22 20.33 36.00
C SER A 250 -4.25 19.89 34.93
N LEU A 251 -4.05 20.74 33.92
CA LEU A 251 -3.20 20.44 32.77
C LEU A 251 -2.09 21.47 32.62
N TRP A 252 -0.98 21.04 32.02
CA TRP A 252 0.13 21.89 31.59
C TRP A 252 0.18 21.92 30.06
N GLN A 253 0.96 22.88 29.54
CA GLN A 253 1.15 23.07 28.10
C GLN A 253 1.50 21.77 27.36
N ASP A 254 1.05 21.69 26.12
CA ASP A 254 1.28 20.60 25.18
C ASP A 254 0.87 19.21 25.71
N GLY A 255 -0.03 19.19 26.71
CA GLY A 255 -0.45 17.97 27.37
C GLY A 255 0.68 17.22 28.07
N ARG A 256 1.78 17.90 28.44
CA ARG A 256 3.00 17.28 28.96
C ARG A 256 2.87 16.80 30.40
N VAL A 257 2.02 17.45 31.19
CA VAL A 257 1.69 17.05 32.55
C VAL A 257 0.18 17.15 32.79
N SER A 258 -0.40 16.12 33.43
CA SER A 258 -1.72 16.20 34.06
C SER A 258 -1.64 15.93 35.56
N MET A 259 -2.48 16.59 36.33
CA MET A 259 -2.62 16.37 37.77
C MET A 259 -4.08 16.16 38.13
N LEU A 260 -4.38 15.07 38.84
CA LEU A 260 -5.74 14.67 39.20
C LEU A 260 -5.94 14.61 40.71
N TRP A 261 -7.11 15.04 41.15
CA TRP A 261 -7.65 14.80 42.48
C TRP A 261 -8.87 13.88 42.38
N PHE A 262 -8.71 12.61 42.75
CA PHE A 262 -9.85 11.68 42.78
C PHE A 262 -10.76 11.96 43.96
N ASN A 263 -12.03 12.26 43.67
CA ASN A 263 -13.06 12.37 44.69
C ASN A 263 -13.44 10.97 45.20
N ASN A 264 -13.66 10.83 46.51
CA ASN A 264 -14.05 9.58 47.19
C ASN A 264 -13.01 8.44 47.18
N VAL A 265 -11.73 8.77 46.95
CA VAL A 265 -10.61 7.81 47.00
C VAL A 265 -9.73 8.12 48.20
N ASP A 266 -9.45 7.07 48.99
CA ASP A 266 -8.49 7.02 50.07
C ASP A 266 -7.07 6.71 49.56
N HIS A 267 -6.19 6.09 50.35
CA HIS A 267 -4.87 5.68 49.87
C HIS A 267 -4.97 4.39 49.05
N ALA A 268 -5.44 4.50 47.79
CA ALA A 268 -5.72 3.36 46.95
C ALA A 268 -5.56 3.68 45.46
N TRP A 269 -5.35 2.65 44.65
CA TRP A 269 -5.47 2.76 43.20
C TRP A 269 -6.93 2.97 42.83
N SER A 270 -7.23 4.01 42.07
CA SER A 270 -8.58 4.29 41.59
C SER A 270 -8.91 3.41 40.38
N GLY A 271 -9.60 2.28 40.60
CA GLY A 271 -9.97 1.32 39.55
C GLY A 271 -11.33 1.56 38.91
N GLY A 272 -12.12 2.49 39.45
CA GLY A 272 -13.45 2.79 38.94
C GLY A 272 -14.50 1.68 39.13
N GLN A 273 -15.63 1.81 38.45
CA GLN A 273 -16.81 1.00 38.75
C GLN A 273 -16.53 -0.51 38.75
N GLY A 274 -16.83 -1.19 39.85
CA GLY A 274 -16.66 -2.64 39.99
C GLY A 274 -15.26 -3.08 40.42
N ALA A 275 -14.28 -2.15 40.47
CA ALA A 275 -12.97 -2.46 41.00
C ALA A 275 -13.03 -2.73 42.50
N SER A 276 -12.24 -3.70 42.95
CA SER A 276 -12.17 -4.14 44.34
C SER A 276 -10.81 -4.77 44.64
N GLY A 277 -10.52 -5.01 45.92
CA GLY A 277 -9.27 -5.61 46.37
C GLY A 277 -8.52 -4.72 47.36
N SER A 278 -7.43 -5.25 47.92
CA SER A 278 -6.61 -4.53 48.88
C SER A 278 -5.95 -3.31 48.21
N TYR A 279 -6.19 -2.12 48.78
CA TYR A 279 -5.72 -0.84 48.24
C TYR A 279 -6.19 -0.55 46.80
N ILE A 280 -7.38 -1.07 46.42
CA ILE A 280 -8.08 -0.76 45.17
C ILE A 280 -9.43 -0.15 45.53
N ASN A 281 -9.74 1.01 44.94
CA ASN A 281 -10.98 1.74 45.21
C ASN A 281 -11.79 1.95 43.92
N GLY A 282 -13.06 1.53 43.93
CA GLY A 282 -13.96 1.63 42.78
C GLY A 282 -14.94 2.82 42.79
N ASN A 283 -14.79 3.75 43.73
CA ASN A 283 -15.73 4.84 43.96
C ASN A 283 -15.45 6.10 43.11
N SER A 284 -14.41 6.10 42.30
CA SER A 284 -14.04 7.23 41.45
C SER A 284 -13.79 6.82 39.99
N MET A 285 -13.03 7.61 39.24
CA MET A 285 -12.64 7.34 37.85
C MET A 285 -11.74 6.10 37.77
N ASN A 286 -11.78 5.36 36.65
CA ASN A 286 -10.76 4.34 36.38
C ASN A 286 -9.46 5.04 35.92
N TYR A 287 -8.43 5.06 36.78
CA TYR A 287 -7.18 5.75 36.47
C TYR A 287 -6.41 5.07 35.35
N ALA A 288 -6.47 3.75 35.21
CA ALA A 288 -5.83 3.06 34.08
C ALA A 288 -6.46 3.51 32.76
N SER A 289 -7.79 3.66 32.70
CA SER A 289 -8.47 4.15 31.50
C SER A 289 -8.16 5.61 31.23
N TYR A 290 -8.04 6.44 32.27
CA TYR A 290 -7.57 7.82 32.12
C TYR A 290 -6.15 7.87 31.56
N LEU A 291 -5.22 7.07 32.10
CA LEU A 291 -3.84 6.99 31.62
C LEU A 291 -3.78 6.56 30.15
N GLY A 292 -4.57 5.55 29.75
CA GLY A 292 -4.64 5.10 28.36
C GLY A 292 -5.07 6.22 27.41
N GLN A 293 -6.15 6.94 27.73
CA GLN A 293 -6.60 8.11 26.96
C GLN A 293 -5.51 9.19 26.93
N TYR A 294 -5.02 9.58 28.10
CA TYR A 294 -4.04 10.67 28.23
C TYR A 294 -2.75 10.36 27.46
N PHE A 295 -2.26 9.13 27.50
CA PHE A 295 -1.09 8.73 26.73
C PHE A 295 -1.37 8.68 25.24
N GLN A 296 -2.51 8.13 24.81
CA GLN A 296 -2.91 8.15 23.41
C GLN A 296 -2.98 9.58 22.86
N ASP A 297 -3.59 10.49 23.61
CA ASP A 297 -3.81 11.88 23.19
C ASP A 297 -2.54 12.73 23.24
N ASN A 298 -1.55 12.40 24.07
CA ASN A 298 -0.41 13.29 24.34
C ASN A 298 0.98 12.68 24.08
N ASN A 299 1.11 11.39 23.73
CA ASN A 299 2.42 10.79 23.46
C ASN A 299 3.11 11.45 22.25
N GLN A 300 4.27 12.07 22.52
CA GLN A 300 5.06 12.84 21.56
C GLN A 300 5.99 11.96 20.68
N ARG A 301 6.11 10.66 20.97
CA ARG A 301 7.01 9.75 20.25
C ARG A 301 6.37 9.05 19.06
N VAL A 302 5.05 9.11 18.99
CA VAL A 302 4.30 8.46 17.93
C VAL A 302 4.07 9.45 16.82
N ASN A 303 4.48 9.10 15.61
CA ASN A 303 4.19 9.93 14.45
C ASN A 303 2.68 9.97 14.23
N ARG A 304 2.11 11.18 14.27
CA ARG A 304 0.70 11.43 14.01
C ARG A 304 0.47 12.03 12.64
N ASN A 305 1.53 12.33 11.90
CA ASN A 305 1.43 12.91 10.57
C ASN A 305 0.83 11.88 9.60
N SER A 306 -0.21 12.28 8.89
CA SER A 306 -0.87 11.55 7.83
C SER A 306 -0.59 12.24 6.51
N ALA A 307 -0.34 11.46 5.45
CA ALA A 307 -0.12 12.07 4.15
C ALA A 307 -1.35 12.88 3.69
N PRO A 308 -1.15 14.04 3.01
CA PRO A 308 -2.25 14.80 2.45
C PRO A 308 -3.06 14.00 1.43
N GLU A 309 -4.34 14.34 1.27
CA GLU A 309 -5.23 13.77 0.26
C GLU A 309 -5.55 14.78 -0.84
N LEU A 310 -5.32 14.38 -2.10
CA LEU A 310 -5.75 15.12 -3.28
C LEU A 310 -7.17 14.70 -3.69
N SER A 311 -8.03 15.67 -3.97
CA SER A 311 -9.40 15.42 -4.45
C SER A 311 -9.87 16.46 -5.46
N GLY A 312 -10.79 16.07 -6.33
CA GLY A 312 -11.40 16.97 -7.32
C GLY A 312 -10.41 17.59 -8.29
N VAL A 313 -9.30 16.90 -8.61
CA VAL A 313 -8.29 17.39 -9.54
C VAL A 313 -8.91 17.51 -10.94
N SER A 314 -8.79 18.71 -11.53
CA SER A 314 -9.27 19.04 -12.87
C SER A 314 -8.14 19.72 -13.65
N VAL A 315 -7.98 19.30 -14.89
CA VAL A 315 -6.93 19.77 -15.80
C VAL A 315 -7.58 20.46 -16.99
N ASN A 316 -7.18 21.70 -17.25
CA ASN A 316 -7.68 22.50 -18.36
C ASN A 316 -6.51 23.02 -19.19
N GLN A 317 -6.49 22.63 -20.46
CA GLN A 317 -5.46 23.04 -21.40
C GLN A 317 -5.94 24.22 -22.25
N GLN A 318 -5.14 25.29 -22.27
CA GLN A 318 -5.31 26.43 -23.18
C GLN A 318 -4.01 26.67 -23.93
N ALA A 319 -3.98 26.21 -25.19
CA ALA A 319 -2.79 26.23 -26.04
C ALA A 319 -1.59 25.54 -25.35
N SER A 320 -0.53 26.30 -25.05
CA SER A 320 0.73 25.83 -24.45
C SER A 320 0.77 25.94 -22.92
N ILE A 321 -0.35 26.30 -22.28
CA ILE A 321 -0.45 26.40 -20.82
C ILE A 321 -1.53 25.44 -20.32
N VAL A 322 -1.21 24.70 -19.27
CA VAL A 322 -2.12 23.79 -18.58
C VAL A 322 -2.41 24.35 -17.20
N THR A 323 -3.67 24.63 -16.91
CA THR A 323 -4.16 25.00 -15.59
C THR A 323 -4.64 23.76 -14.86
N ILE A 324 -4.16 23.54 -13.65
CA ILE A 324 -4.60 22.45 -12.78
C ILE A 324 -5.23 23.06 -11.53
N THR A 325 -6.43 22.58 -11.20
CA THR A 325 -7.16 22.97 -10.00
C THR A 325 -7.59 21.73 -9.22
N GLY A 326 -7.77 21.86 -7.92
CA GLY A 326 -8.28 20.78 -7.08
C GLY A 326 -8.31 21.17 -5.61
N ASN A 327 -8.45 20.18 -4.74
CA ASN A 327 -8.28 20.35 -3.30
C ASN A 327 -7.16 19.43 -2.78
N ALA A 328 -6.39 19.92 -1.83
CA ALA A 328 -5.42 19.17 -1.06
C ALA A 328 -5.66 19.44 0.42
N ASN A 329 -6.03 18.40 1.18
CA ASN A 329 -6.33 18.51 2.60
C ASN A 329 -5.48 17.53 3.40
N ASP A 330 -5.14 17.94 4.61
CA ASP A 330 -4.42 17.12 5.58
C ASP A 330 -5.28 17.06 6.85
N VAL A 331 -5.50 15.84 7.36
CA VAL A 331 -6.32 15.62 8.55
C VAL A 331 -5.66 16.17 9.81
N ASP A 332 -4.34 16.25 9.82
CA ASP A 332 -3.53 16.71 10.96
C ASP A 332 -3.30 18.23 10.90
N GLY A 333 -3.67 18.88 9.79
CA GLY A 333 -3.60 20.33 9.61
C GLY A 333 -2.19 20.86 9.31
N ASP A 334 -1.28 19.98 8.90
CA ASP A 334 0.07 20.35 8.52
C ASP A 334 0.10 21.20 7.24
N ALA A 335 1.17 21.99 7.07
CA ALA A 335 1.31 22.85 5.91
C ALA A 335 1.58 22.01 4.64
N ILE A 336 0.76 22.20 3.61
CA ILE A 336 0.79 21.41 2.38
C ILE A 336 1.48 22.20 1.25
N THR A 337 2.31 21.51 0.46
CA THR A 337 2.77 21.96 -0.85
C THR A 337 2.29 21.01 -1.94
N VAL A 338 1.53 21.52 -2.91
CA VAL A 338 1.10 20.76 -4.09
C VAL A 338 2.11 20.99 -5.20
N THR A 339 2.55 19.92 -5.85
CA THR A 339 3.50 19.96 -6.96
C THR A 339 2.94 19.22 -8.17
N ALA A 340 2.99 19.87 -9.33
CA ALA A 340 2.74 19.24 -10.61
C ALA A 340 4.04 19.09 -11.40
N SER A 341 4.29 17.88 -11.89
CA SER A 341 5.39 17.52 -12.77
C SER A 341 4.86 17.26 -14.18
N PHE A 342 5.41 17.97 -15.15
CA PHE A 342 5.18 17.76 -16.57
C PHE A 342 6.41 17.09 -17.14
N THR A 343 6.32 15.79 -17.41
CA THR A 343 7.41 15.03 -18.03
C THR A 343 7.14 14.93 -19.52
N ASP A 344 7.98 15.54 -20.35
CA ASP A 344 7.85 15.48 -21.80
C ASP A 344 8.24 14.11 -22.38
N SER A 345 8.14 13.94 -23.70
CA SER A 345 8.43 12.67 -24.37
C SER A 345 9.92 12.28 -24.36
N VAL A 346 10.82 13.21 -24.00
CA VAL A 346 12.25 12.98 -23.84
C VAL A 346 12.66 12.87 -22.36
N GLY A 347 11.69 12.77 -21.45
CA GLY A 347 11.91 12.57 -20.03
C GLY A 347 12.38 13.82 -19.27
N GLN A 348 12.36 15.00 -19.89
CA GLN A 348 12.63 16.25 -19.19
C GLN A 348 11.41 16.63 -18.35
N GLN A 349 11.68 16.98 -17.09
CA GLN A 349 10.64 17.37 -16.15
C GLN A 349 10.62 18.88 -15.95
N GLN A 350 9.41 19.43 -16.03
CA GLN A 350 9.13 20.79 -15.59
C GLN A 350 8.21 20.72 -14.38
N LEU A 351 8.65 21.31 -13.27
CA LEU A 351 7.96 21.29 -11.99
C LEU A 351 7.39 22.66 -11.68
N VAL A 352 6.17 22.67 -11.16
CA VAL A 352 5.55 23.87 -10.58
C VAL A 352 4.85 23.47 -9.29
N SER A 353 4.96 24.32 -8.28
CA SER A 353 4.40 24.07 -6.96
C SER A 353 3.59 25.27 -6.46
N THR A 354 2.61 25.00 -5.61
CA THR A 354 1.78 26.00 -4.95
C THR A 354 1.41 25.54 -3.54
N VAL A 355 0.96 26.48 -2.71
CA VAL A 355 0.40 26.19 -1.38
C VAL A 355 -1.12 26.34 -1.49
N PRO A 356 -1.91 25.35 -1.06
CA PRO A 356 -3.37 25.45 -1.05
C PRO A 356 -3.87 26.61 -0.18
N GLY A 357 -5.05 27.14 -0.51
CA GLY A 357 -5.77 28.10 0.31
C GLY A 357 -6.25 27.48 1.64
N SER A 358 -6.82 28.30 2.52
CA SER A 358 -7.33 27.85 3.83
C SER A 358 -8.46 26.82 3.75
N SER A 359 -9.13 26.72 2.59
CA SER A 359 -10.17 25.72 2.29
C SER A 359 -9.61 24.46 1.62
N GLY A 360 -8.29 24.37 1.43
CA GLY A 360 -7.62 23.27 0.73
C GLY A 360 -7.59 23.43 -0.79
N ASP A 361 -8.22 24.46 -1.35
CA ASP A 361 -8.27 24.69 -2.79
C ASP A 361 -6.90 25.12 -3.33
N PHE A 362 -6.48 24.54 -4.45
CA PHE A 362 -5.25 24.95 -5.14
C PHE A 362 -5.51 25.21 -6.62
N SER A 363 -4.70 26.11 -7.18
CA SER A 363 -4.63 26.38 -8.61
C SER A 363 -3.18 26.65 -8.98
N LEU A 364 -2.70 25.98 -10.02
CA LEU A 364 -1.37 26.16 -10.56
C LEU A 364 -1.40 26.11 -12.09
N ASN A 365 -0.55 26.90 -12.72
CA ASN A 365 -0.37 26.89 -14.17
C ASN A 365 0.98 26.26 -14.50
N SER A 366 1.01 25.45 -15.56
CA SER A 366 2.27 25.01 -16.14
C SER A 366 3.11 26.22 -16.59
N PRO A 367 4.44 26.07 -16.69
CA PRO A 367 5.22 26.90 -17.60
C PRO A 367 4.69 26.78 -19.04
N VAL A 368 5.19 27.62 -19.95
CA VAL A 368 4.88 27.48 -21.38
C VAL A 368 5.51 26.18 -21.88
N LEU A 369 4.66 25.21 -22.22
CA LEU A 369 5.05 23.90 -22.72
C LEU A 369 5.22 23.95 -24.24
N ALA A 370 6.30 23.38 -24.75
CA ALA A 370 6.49 23.18 -26.18
C ALA A 370 5.55 22.08 -26.69
N ASP A 371 5.31 22.06 -28.01
CA ASP A 371 4.48 21.04 -28.66
C ASP A 371 5.08 19.64 -28.43
N ASP A 372 4.43 18.83 -27.60
CA ASP A 372 4.83 17.47 -27.25
C ASP A 372 3.72 16.75 -26.46
N TRP A 373 3.89 15.45 -26.23
CA TRP A 373 3.17 14.69 -25.22
C TRP A 373 3.81 14.86 -23.85
N TYR A 374 2.99 15.12 -22.85
CA TYR A 374 3.41 15.21 -21.45
C TYR A 374 2.68 14.20 -20.58
N GLN A 375 3.43 13.54 -19.70
CA GLN A 375 2.88 12.87 -18.54
C GLN A 375 2.79 13.89 -17.40
N LEU A 376 1.57 14.28 -17.05
CA LEU A 376 1.27 15.07 -15.86
C LEU A 376 1.24 14.14 -14.65
N THR A 377 1.92 14.53 -13.58
CA THR A 377 1.83 13.93 -12.25
C THR A 377 1.63 15.02 -11.21
N VAL A 378 0.57 14.93 -10.39
CA VAL A 378 0.27 15.88 -9.31
C VAL A 378 0.35 15.15 -7.97
N THR A 379 1.11 15.71 -7.03
CA THR A 379 1.23 15.22 -5.65
C THR A 379 1.10 16.37 -4.66
N ALA A 380 0.63 16.07 -3.45
CA ALA A 380 0.67 16.97 -2.30
C ALA A 380 1.64 16.41 -1.26
N ALA A 381 2.49 17.25 -0.69
CA ALA A 381 3.40 16.88 0.39
C ALA A 381 3.15 17.76 1.61
N ASP A 382 3.11 17.17 2.79
CA ASP A 382 3.03 17.90 4.05
C ASP A 382 4.41 18.37 4.53
N SER A 383 4.43 19.14 5.62
CA SER A 383 5.66 19.64 6.24
C SER A 383 6.47 18.57 6.99
N GLY A 384 5.87 17.41 7.28
CA GLY A 384 6.52 16.22 7.84
C GLY A 384 7.14 15.30 6.77
N GLY A 385 6.97 15.61 5.48
CA GLY A 385 7.55 14.93 4.35
C GLY A 385 6.76 13.73 3.82
N LEU A 386 5.53 13.48 4.27
CA LEU A 386 4.69 12.46 3.63
C LEU A 386 4.04 13.04 2.37
N VAL A 387 3.80 12.16 1.39
CA VAL A 387 3.34 12.53 0.06
C VAL A 387 2.06 11.77 -0.25
N SER A 388 1.08 12.48 -0.81
CA SER A 388 -0.20 11.95 -1.25
C SER A 388 -0.03 10.86 -2.30
N THR A 389 -1.07 10.06 -2.49
CA THR A 389 -1.24 9.31 -3.75
C THR A 389 -1.20 10.28 -4.93
N ALA A 390 -0.49 9.90 -6.00
CA ALA A 390 -0.34 10.75 -7.17
C ALA A 390 -1.56 10.70 -8.08
N TYR A 391 -1.97 11.87 -8.61
CA TYR A 391 -2.86 11.96 -9.76
C TYR A 391 -2.03 12.01 -11.05
N THR A 392 -2.40 11.24 -12.07
CA THR A 392 -1.63 11.15 -13.33
C THR A 392 -2.53 11.22 -14.56
N GLU A 393 -2.13 11.99 -15.57
CA GLU A 393 -2.84 12.16 -16.85
C GLU A 393 -1.85 12.35 -18.02
N GLN A 394 -2.25 11.99 -19.24
CA GLN A 394 -1.48 12.29 -20.46
C GLN A 394 -2.07 13.49 -21.20
N LEU A 395 -1.22 14.43 -21.62
CA LEU A 395 -1.60 15.67 -22.27
C LEU A 395 -0.86 15.83 -23.60
N LEU A 396 -1.54 16.31 -24.64
CA LEU A 396 -0.92 16.69 -25.92
C LEU A 396 -0.92 18.21 -26.05
N ILE A 397 0.26 18.81 -26.08
CA ILE A 397 0.44 20.24 -26.35
C ILE A 397 0.77 20.42 -27.83
N GLY A 398 0.11 21.36 -28.50
CA GLY A 398 0.33 21.68 -29.91
C GLY A 398 -0.77 21.20 -30.86
N PRO A 399 -0.64 21.46 -32.17
CA PRO A 399 -1.60 20.97 -33.16
C PRO A 399 -1.55 19.43 -33.22
N PRO A 400 -2.69 18.76 -33.38
CA PRO A 400 -2.69 17.33 -33.67
C PRO A 400 -1.90 17.09 -34.97
N PRO A 401 -1.18 15.95 -35.10
CA PRO A 401 -0.52 15.59 -36.35
C PRO A 401 -1.51 15.67 -37.52
N ALA A 402 -1.00 15.92 -38.73
CA ALA A 402 -1.84 15.91 -39.93
C ALA A 402 -2.58 14.56 -40.03
N ALA A 403 -3.86 14.61 -40.41
CA ALA A 403 -4.67 13.41 -40.58
C ALA A 403 -4.00 12.47 -41.58
N ALA A 404 -3.75 11.23 -41.15
CA ALA A 404 -3.11 10.19 -41.92
C ALA A 404 -3.96 8.91 -41.80
N PRO A 405 -4.01 8.06 -42.82
CA PRO A 405 -4.68 6.77 -42.69
C PRO A 405 -4.04 5.95 -41.56
N PRO A 406 -4.83 5.16 -40.81
CA PRO A 406 -4.30 4.21 -39.84
C PRO A 406 -3.30 3.26 -40.52
N GLU A 407 -2.36 2.75 -39.75
CA GLU A 407 -1.30 1.89 -40.25
C GLU A 407 -1.44 0.47 -39.69
N LEU A 408 -1.39 -0.52 -40.58
CA LEU A 408 -1.41 -1.94 -40.24
C LEU A 408 0.02 -2.51 -40.23
N SER A 409 0.36 -3.30 -39.22
CA SER A 409 1.65 -4.01 -39.17
C SER A 409 1.54 -5.36 -38.44
N GLU A 410 2.60 -6.17 -38.52
CA GLU A 410 2.69 -7.49 -37.86
C GLU A 410 1.50 -8.42 -38.17
N LEU A 411 1.00 -8.37 -39.41
CA LEU A 411 -0.15 -9.18 -39.83
C LEU A 411 0.19 -10.67 -39.82
N ALA A 412 -0.66 -11.46 -39.17
CA ALA A 412 -0.50 -12.89 -39.04
C ALA A 412 -1.86 -13.59 -39.13
N VAL A 413 -1.82 -14.83 -39.59
CA VAL A 413 -2.98 -15.72 -39.70
C VAL A 413 -2.69 -17.04 -38.97
N ALA A 414 -3.61 -17.44 -38.10
CA ALA A 414 -3.64 -18.77 -37.51
C ALA A 414 -4.84 -19.52 -38.08
N VAL A 415 -4.60 -20.69 -38.67
CA VAL A 415 -5.64 -21.56 -39.23
C VAL A 415 -5.83 -22.77 -38.34
N ASP A 416 -7.09 -23.04 -37.98
CA ASP A 416 -7.51 -24.26 -37.29
C ASP A 416 -8.74 -24.84 -38.00
N GLY A 417 -8.54 -25.94 -38.72
CA GLY A 417 -9.55 -26.51 -39.61
C GLY A 417 -10.08 -25.50 -40.64
N GLN A 418 -11.37 -25.19 -40.55
CA GLN A 418 -12.05 -24.21 -41.41
C GLN A 418 -12.24 -22.84 -40.73
N CYS A 419 -11.49 -22.57 -39.66
CA CYS A 419 -11.44 -21.30 -38.99
C CYS A 419 -10.08 -20.62 -39.25
N ALA A 420 -10.12 -19.32 -39.53
CA ALA A 420 -8.94 -18.47 -39.58
C ALA A 420 -9.08 -17.32 -38.58
N VAL A 421 -8.04 -17.10 -37.79
CA VAL A 421 -7.88 -15.93 -36.92
C VAL A 421 -6.83 -15.03 -37.54
N ILE A 422 -7.24 -13.85 -37.98
CA ILE A 422 -6.36 -12.79 -38.46
C ILE A 422 -6.04 -11.89 -37.28
N SER A 423 -4.76 -11.60 -37.08
CA SER A 423 -4.30 -10.72 -36.01
C SER A 423 -3.18 -9.81 -36.48
N GLY A 424 -2.98 -8.70 -35.78
CA GLY A 424 -1.89 -7.78 -36.08
C GLY A 424 -1.89 -6.58 -35.14
N ARG A 425 -1.20 -5.53 -35.57
CA ARG A 425 -1.20 -4.22 -34.93
C ARG A 425 -1.84 -3.18 -35.82
N VAL A 426 -2.53 -2.24 -35.18
CA VAL A 426 -3.08 -1.06 -35.81
C VAL A 426 -2.63 0.16 -35.04
N PHE A 427 -2.08 1.14 -35.75
CA PHE A 427 -1.67 2.40 -35.16
C PHE A 427 -2.28 3.55 -35.95
N ASP A 428 -2.91 4.48 -35.24
CA ASP A 428 -3.45 5.69 -35.84
C ASP A 428 -2.81 6.93 -35.20
N LEU A 429 -2.30 7.83 -36.05
CA LEU A 429 -1.37 8.90 -35.66
C LEU A 429 -2.04 9.96 -34.79
N ASN A 430 -3.28 10.32 -35.12
CA ASN A 430 -4.14 11.26 -34.43
C ASN A 430 -5.08 10.57 -33.42
N ARG A 431 -4.93 9.26 -33.22
CA ARG A 431 -5.65 8.43 -32.22
C ARG A 431 -7.17 8.55 -32.30
N ASN A 432 -7.71 8.68 -33.50
CA ASN A 432 -9.13 8.64 -33.82
C ASN A 432 -9.46 7.43 -34.72
N LEU A 433 -8.78 6.29 -34.52
CA LEU A 433 -9.13 5.02 -35.15
C LEU A 433 -10.61 4.71 -34.89
N ASP A 434 -11.37 4.48 -35.96
CA ASP A 434 -12.80 4.16 -35.89
C ASP A 434 -12.99 2.64 -35.89
N THR A 435 -12.46 1.95 -36.90
CA THR A 435 -12.66 0.51 -37.06
C THR A 435 -11.47 -0.20 -37.70
N VAL A 436 -11.32 -1.49 -37.38
CA VAL A 436 -10.57 -2.45 -38.19
C VAL A 436 -11.53 -3.54 -38.63
N ALA A 437 -11.61 -3.77 -39.93
CA ALA A 437 -12.47 -4.77 -40.55
C ALA A 437 -11.64 -5.77 -41.35
N VAL A 438 -12.00 -7.05 -41.27
CA VAL A 438 -11.36 -8.13 -42.02
C VAL A 438 -12.39 -8.74 -42.94
N GLU A 439 -12.20 -8.59 -44.25
CA GLU A 439 -13.06 -9.16 -45.28
C GLU A 439 -12.51 -10.49 -45.76
N PHE A 440 -13.26 -11.57 -45.50
CA PHE A 440 -13.01 -12.90 -46.01
C PHE A 440 -13.93 -13.16 -47.21
N ASN A 441 -13.46 -12.99 -48.47
CA ASN A 441 -14.17 -13.21 -49.75
C ASN A 441 -15.63 -12.69 -49.88
N SER A 442 -16.57 -13.17 -49.06
CA SER A 442 -17.99 -12.79 -49.02
C SER A 442 -18.50 -12.32 -47.65
N THR A 443 -17.65 -12.28 -46.61
CA THR A 443 -18.04 -11.92 -45.24
C THR A 443 -17.05 -10.94 -44.63
N THR A 444 -17.54 -9.81 -44.13
CA THR A 444 -16.74 -8.85 -43.35
C THR A 444 -16.95 -9.06 -41.86
N VAL A 445 -15.85 -9.14 -41.11
CA VAL A 445 -15.82 -9.27 -39.64
C VAL A 445 -15.13 -8.03 -39.06
N THR A 446 -15.79 -7.32 -38.16
CA THR A 446 -15.14 -6.25 -37.37
C THR A 446 -14.20 -6.88 -36.34
N ALA A 447 -12.95 -6.42 -36.29
CA ALA A 447 -11.96 -6.93 -35.36
C ALA A 447 -12.16 -6.39 -33.94
N ASP A 448 -11.84 -7.23 -32.94
CA ASP A 448 -11.68 -6.80 -31.55
C ASP A 448 -10.35 -6.05 -31.40
N ILE A 449 -10.37 -4.87 -30.78
CA ILE A 449 -9.19 -4.01 -30.61
C ILE A 449 -8.87 -3.87 -29.12
N SER A 450 -7.62 -4.13 -28.74
CA SER A 450 -7.10 -3.96 -27.38
C SER A 450 -5.75 -3.27 -27.41
N GLY A 451 -5.71 -2.00 -26.99
CA GLY A 451 -4.54 -1.15 -27.17
C GLY A 451 -4.24 -0.92 -28.65
N ASP A 452 -3.06 -1.34 -29.09
CA ASP A 452 -2.60 -1.27 -30.48
C ASP A 452 -2.72 -2.60 -31.23
N ARG A 453 -3.36 -3.62 -30.65
CA ARG A 453 -3.52 -4.95 -31.25
C ARG A 453 -4.96 -5.19 -31.68
N PHE A 454 -5.12 -5.92 -32.78
CA PHE A 454 -6.44 -6.36 -33.23
C PHE A 454 -6.47 -7.86 -33.54
N SER A 455 -7.66 -8.45 -33.46
CA SER A 455 -7.92 -9.82 -33.92
C SER A 455 -9.34 -9.97 -34.47
N ALA A 456 -9.50 -10.73 -35.55
CA ALA A 456 -10.80 -11.12 -36.10
C ALA A 456 -10.79 -12.59 -36.51
N GLN A 457 -11.86 -13.32 -36.20
CA GLN A 457 -11.99 -14.73 -36.54
C GLN A 457 -13.16 -14.96 -37.49
N GLN A 458 -12.96 -15.82 -38.48
CA GLN A 458 -14.04 -16.37 -39.29
C GLN A 458 -13.91 -17.88 -39.42
N CYS A 459 -15.02 -18.58 -39.21
CA CYS A 459 -15.13 -20.03 -39.36
C CYS A 459 -15.98 -20.42 -40.58
N GLN A 460 -16.00 -21.72 -40.89
CA GLN A 460 -16.72 -22.28 -42.04
C GLN A 460 -16.20 -21.78 -43.39
N LEU A 461 -14.91 -21.44 -43.46
CA LEU A 461 -14.26 -21.05 -44.69
C LEU A 461 -14.14 -22.25 -45.65
N ALA A 462 -14.26 -21.98 -46.95
CA ALA A 462 -14.08 -23.03 -47.96
C ALA A 462 -12.63 -23.53 -47.98
N GLY A 463 -12.44 -24.80 -48.34
CA GLY A 463 -11.11 -25.37 -48.51
C GLY A 463 -10.38 -24.80 -49.72
N GLY A 464 -9.05 -24.70 -49.63
CA GLY A 464 -8.17 -24.13 -50.66
C GLY A 464 -7.58 -22.78 -50.25
N GLU A 465 -6.90 -22.12 -51.18
CA GLU A 465 -6.36 -20.78 -50.95
C GLU A 465 -7.49 -19.77 -50.71
N GLN A 466 -7.33 -19.00 -49.65
CA GLN A 466 -8.17 -17.89 -49.23
C GLN A 466 -7.32 -16.61 -49.22
N THR A 467 -7.98 -15.46 -49.38
CA THR A 467 -7.36 -14.16 -49.15
C THR A 467 -8.31 -13.34 -48.28
N ALA A 468 -7.79 -12.73 -47.22
CA ALA A 468 -8.50 -11.77 -46.40
C ALA A 468 -7.98 -10.36 -46.68
N LEU A 469 -8.86 -9.37 -46.80
CA LEU A 469 -8.49 -7.96 -46.89
C LEU A 469 -8.70 -7.28 -45.53
N ILE A 470 -7.63 -6.84 -44.88
CA ILE A 470 -7.69 -6.13 -43.61
C ILE A 470 -7.75 -4.64 -43.91
N THR A 471 -8.79 -3.95 -43.44
CA THR A 471 -8.97 -2.50 -43.64
C THR A 471 -9.07 -1.80 -42.28
N ALA A 472 -8.20 -0.83 -42.01
CA ALA A 472 -8.28 0.03 -40.83
C ALA A 472 -8.71 1.44 -41.26
N THR A 473 -9.76 1.98 -40.63
CA THR A 473 -10.38 3.27 -40.98
C THR A 473 -10.41 4.20 -39.76
N ASP A 474 -10.06 5.48 -39.94
CA ASP A 474 -10.19 6.51 -38.91
C ASP A 474 -11.55 7.21 -38.95
N VAL A 475 -11.88 8.01 -37.93
CA VAL A 475 -13.13 8.80 -37.86
C VAL A 475 -13.24 9.82 -39.01
N GLY A 476 -12.11 10.19 -39.63
CA GLY A 476 -12.05 11.06 -40.80
C GLY A 476 -12.34 10.36 -42.14
N GLY A 477 -12.46 9.02 -42.14
CA GLY A 477 -12.65 8.19 -43.32
C GLY A 477 -11.37 7.88 -44.10
N LEU A 478 -10.19 8.24 -43.59
CA LEU A 478 -8.92 7.77 -44.12
C LEU A 478 -8.71 6.32 -43.73
N PHE A 479 -8.23 5.50 -44.67
CA PHE A 479 -8.05 4.08 -44.43
C PHE A 479 -6.75 3.53 -45.04
N SER A 480 -6.24 2.45 -44.45
CA SER A 480 -5.28 1.55 -45.07
C SER A 480 -5.90 0.18 -45.25
N ALA A 481 -5.47 -0.54 -46.29
CA ALA A 481 -5.92 -1.91 -46.53
C ALA A 481 -4.76 -2.80 -46.99
N GLU A 482 -4.65 -3.98 -46.41
CA GLU A 482 -3.58 -4.95 -46.71
C GLU A 482 -4.18 -6.35 -46.92
N PRO A 483 -3.87 -7.04 -48.02
CA PRO A 483 -4.31 -8.41 -48.25
C PRO A 483 -3.40 -9.41 -47.52
N LEU A 484 -3.99 -10.48 -46.96
CA LEU A 484 -3.27 -11.60 -46.39
C LEU A 484 -3.82 -12.92 -46.95
N SER A 485 -2.97 -13.68 -47.65
CA SER A 485 -3.32 -14.98 -48.23
C SER A 485 -2.96 -16.13 -47.30
N PHE A 486 -3.83 -17.13 -47.23
CA PHE A 486 -3.65 -18.34 -46.41
C PHE A 486 -4.44 -19.51 -46.99
N THR A 487 -4.13 -20.73 -46.59
CA THR A 487 -4.80 -21.94 -47.09
C THR A 487 -5.65 -22.57 -45.99
N ILE A 488 -6.90 -22.87 -46.31
CA ILE A 488 -7.80 -23.64 -45.44
C ILE A 488 -7.80 -25.09 -45.91
N ASP A 489 -7.42 -26.02 -45.04
CA ASP A 489 -7.71 -27.43 -45.27
C ASP A 489 -9.15 -27.69 -44.84
N ALA A 490 -10.07 -27.96 -45.77
CA ALA A 490 -11.45 -28.33 -45.45
C ALA A 490 -11.58 -29.75 -44.86
N GLY A 491 -10.50 -30.54 -44.90
CA GLY A 491 -10.51 -31.94 -44.55
C GLY A 491 -11.30 -32.77 -45.56
N GLN A 492 -11.30 -34.08 -45.33
CA GLN A 492 -12.04 -35.03 -46.15
C GLN A 492 -13.19 -35.58 -45.31
N ASN A 493 -14.44 -35.28 -45.68
CA ASN A 493 -15.61 -35.86 -45.03
C ASN A 493 -15.95 -37.21 -45.68
N ALA A 494 -15.82 -38.31 -44.96
CA ALA A 494 -16.24 -39.62 -45.44
C ALA A 494 -16.64 -40.55 -44.30
N THR A 495 -17.26 -41.69 -44.63
CA THR A 495 -17.47 -42.77 -43.63
C THR A 495 -16.16 -43.45 -43.27
N LEU A 496 -16.11 -44.13 -42.12
CA LEU A 496 -14.94 -44.88 -41.66
C LEU A 496 -14.38 -45.82 -42.75
N ALA A 497 -15.27 -46.58 -43.41
CA ALA A 497 -14.89 -47.49 -44.49
C ALA A 497 -14.29 -46.76 -45.70
N GLN A 498 -14.84 -45.58 -46.04
CA GLN A 498 -14.32 -44.75 -47.13
C GLN A 498 -12.96 -44.14 -46.79
N HIS A 499 -12.75 -43.69 -45.55
CA HIS A 499 -11.43 -43.23 -45.08
C HIS A 499 -10.36 -44.31 -45.15
N ILE A 500 -10.69 -45.55 -44.76
CA ILE A 500 -9.78 -46.69 -44.88
C ILE A 500 -9.51 -47.01 -46.36
N SER A 501 -10.56 -47.02 -47.20
CA SER A 501 -10.40 -47.30 -48.64
C SER A 501 -9.54 -46.25 -49.36
N ALA A 502 -9.53 -45.02 -48.85
CA ALA A 502 -8.74 -43.91 -49.38
C ALA A 502 -7.34 -43.81 -48.73
N GLY A 503 -6.94 -44.76 -47.87
CA GLY A 503 -5.62 -44.78 -47.22
C GLY A 503 -5.42 -43.72 -46.13
N ARG A 504 -6.48 -42.98 -45.75
CA ARG A 504 -6.42 -41.97 -44.68
C ARG A 504 -6.40 -42.60 -43.29
N LEU A 505 -7.06 -43.74 -43.13
CA LEU A 505 -7.02 -44.56 -41.92
C LEU A 505 -6.52 -45.97 -42.25
N ASP A 506 -5.98 -46.64 -41.24
CA ASP A 506 -5.67 -48.07 -41.29
C ASP A 506 -6.36 -48.80 -40.13
N TYR A 507 -6.03 -50.07 -39.93
CA TYR A 507 -6.59 -50.86 -38.84
C TYR A 507 -5.87 -50.66 -37.49
N THR A 508 -4.85 -49.81 -37.42
CA THR A 508 -3.99 -49.63 -36.24
C THR A 508 -4.70 -48.86 -35.13
N ASN A 509 -5.50 -47.85 -35.48
CA ASN A 509 -6.31 -47.06 -34.53
C ASN A 509 -7.83 -47.18 -34.76
N TYR A 510 -8.24 -48.20 -35.52
CA TYR A 510 -9.63 -48.40 -35.96
C TYR A 510 -10.65 -48.45 -34.82
N ALA A 511 -10.29 -49.09 -33.70
CA ALA A 511 -11.21 -49.27 -32.58
C ALA A 511 -11.66 -47.93 -31.97
N ASN A 512 -10.75 -46.95 -31.88
CA ASN A 512 -11.06 -45.62 -31.35
C ASN A 512 -11.97 -44.85 -32.32
N CYS A 513 -11.58 -44.81 -33.60
CA CYS A 513 -12.40 -44.22 -34.66
C CYS A 513 -13.81 -44.83 -34.77
N TYR A 514 -13.93 -46.15 -34.61
CA TYR A 514 -15.22 -46.85 -34.69
C TYR A 514 -16.08 -46.62 -33.45
N LEU A 515 -15.48 -46.58 -32.25
CA LEU A 515 -16.21 -46.27 -31.01
C LEU A 515 -16.79 -44.86 -31.02
N GLU A 516 -16.08 -43.92 -31.65
CA GLU A 516 -16.47 -42.53 -31.70
C GLU A 516 -17.48 -42.24 -32.82
N TYR A 517 -17.19 -42.63 -34.07
CA TYR A 517 -18.00 -42.26 -35.23
C TYR A 517 -18.89 -43.39 -35.76
N SER A 518 -18.63 -44.65 -35.37
CA SER A 518 -19.36 -45.84 -35.84
C SER A 518 -19.42 -45.89 -37.39
N THR A 519 -20.61 -45.79 -37.98
CA THR A 519 -20.84 -45.74 -39.43
C THR A 519 -21.12 -44.34 -39.98
N ALA A 520 -21.10 -43.31 -39.12
CA ALA A 520 -21.31 -41.93 -39.54
C ALA A 520 -20.15 -41.41 -40.39
N SER A 521 -20.42 -40.37 -41.18
CA SER A 521 -19.39 -39.60 -41.86
C SER A 521 -18.72 -38.64 -40.88
N PHE A 522 -17.41 -38.48 -40.97
CA PHE A 522 -16.63 -37.54 -40.17
C PHE A 522 -15.49 -36.95 -40.99
N VAL A 523 -14.91 -35.86 -40.49
CA VAL A 523 -13.86 -35.13 -41.21
C VAL A 523 -12.51 -35.53 -40.64
N LEU A 524 -11.61 -35.97 -41.52
CA LEU A 524 -10.19 -36.05 -41.20
C LEU A 524 -9.43 -34.93 -41.91
N ARG A 525 -8.48 -34.32 -41.20
CA ARG A 525 -7.57 -33.30 -41.72
C ARG A 525 -6.14 -33.80 -41.65
N GLU A 526 -5.34 -33.39 -42.62
CA GLU A 526 -3.94 -33.78 -42.65
C GLU A 526 -3.12 -32.87 -41.73
N ASN A 527 -2.49 -33.45 -40.72
CA ASN A 527 -1.68 -32.74 -39.73
C ASN A 527 -0.21 -33.16 -39.83
N VAL A 528 0.69 -32.19 -39.91
CA VAL A 528 2.14 -32.42 -39.91
C VAL A 528 2.57 -32.95 -38.55
N ILE A 529 3.25 -34.10 -38.54
CA ILE A 529 3.85 -34.69 -37.34
C ILE A 529 5.28 -34.19 -37.19
N THR A 530 6.11 -34.42 -38.21
CA THR A 530 7.53 -34.03 -38.24
C THR A 530 8.04 -33.97 -39.67
N GLY A 531 8.75 -32.90 -40.04
CA GLY A 531 9.30 -32.74 -41.40
C GLY A 531 8.21 -32.80 -42.47
N ASN A 532 8.35 -33.71 -43.43
CA ASN A 532 7.35 -33.96 -44.49
C ASN A 532 6.43 -35.16 -44.19
N GLN A 533 6.37 -35.61 -42.93
CA GLN A 533 5.45 -36.65 -42.49
C GLN A 533 4.21 -36.05 -41.84
N CYS A 534 3.05 -36.40 -42.39
CA CYS A 534 1.74 -36.04 -41.91
C CYS A 534 0.95 -37.28 -41.47
N ARG A 535 -0.15 -37.07 -40.74
CA ARG A 535 -1.21 -38.06 -40.58
C ARG A 535 -2.56 -37.41 -40.75
N TRP A 536 -3.51 -38.18 -41.24
CA TRP A 536 -4.91 -37.79 -41.17
C TRP A 536 -5.41 -38.02 -39.75
N GLN A 537 -6.00 -37.00 -39.15
CA GLN A 537 -6.60 -37.07 -37.83
C GLN A 537 -7.85 -36.21 -37.76
N ASP A 538 -8.73 -36.52 -36.83
CA ASP A 538 -9.85 -35.66 -36.45
C ASP A 538 -9.38 -34.50 -35.55
N GLU A 539 -10.33 -33.66 -35.14
CA GLU A 539 -10.06 -32.38 -34.47
C GLU A 539 -9.36 -32.55 -33.12
N ASP A 540 -9.73 -33.58 -32.33
CA ASP A 540 -9.13 -33.86 -31.03
C ASP A 540 -7.97 -34.89 -31.08
N ALA A 541 -7.65 -35.36 -32.28
CA ALA A 541 -6.64 -36.37 -32.58
C ALA A 541 -6.86 -37.72 -31.88
N SER A 542 -8.08 -38.06 -31.49
CA SER A 542 -8.43 -39.36 -30.93
C SER A 542 -8.61 -40.42 -32.03
N CYS A 543 -9.09 -40.02 -33.21
CA CYS A 543 -9.12 -40.82 -34.43
C CYS A 543 -8.09 -40.34 -35.46
N PHE A 544 -6.94 -41.02 -35.49
CA PHE A 544 -5.87 -40.76 -36.47
C PHE A 544 -5.41 -42.01 -37.25
N GLY A 545 -4.90 -41.77 -38.44
CA GLY A 545 -4.29 -42.77 -39.33
C GLY A 545 -2.77 -42.86 -39.21
N PRO A 546 -2.13 -43.72 -40.02
CA PRO A 546 -0.68 -43.89 -40.01
C PRO A 546 0.04 -42.63 -40.49
N ALA A 547 1.28 -42.47 -40.03
CA ALA A 547 2.18 -41.45 -40.56
C ALA A 547 2.49 -41.76 -42.04
N GLN A 548 2.31 -40.76 -42.90
CA GLN A 548 2.50 -40.83 -44.34
C GLN A 548 3.11 -39.53 -44.86
N THR A 549 3.56 -39.52 -46.12
CA THR A 549 4.05 -38.29 -46.75
C THR A 549 2.88 -37.29 -46.90
N CYS A 550 3.11 -36.03 -46.53
CA CYS A 550 2.09 -34.98 -46.65
C CYS A 550 1.58 -34.83 -48.10
N SER A 551 0.26 -34.74 -48.26
CA SER A 551 -0.43 -34.66 -49.54
C SER A 551 -0.16 -33.35 -50.31
N SER A 552 0.32 -32.30 -49.64
CA SER A 552 0.79 -31.04 -50.25
C SER A 552 2.18 -31.14 -50.89
N ALA A 553 2.89 -32.27 -50.77
CA ALA A 553 4.14 -32.51 -51.49
C ALA A 553 3.86 -33.10 -52.88
N ASN A 554 3.45 -32.26 -53.85
CA ASN A 554 3.50 -32.68 -55.26
C ASN A 554 4.91 -32.42 -55.84
N PRO A 555 5.40 -33.27 -56.75
CA PRO A 555 6.80 -33.38 -57.16
C PRO A 555 7.13 -32.41 -58.29
N GLY A 556 8.18 -31.61 -58.10
CA GLY A 556 8.59 -30.63 -59.10
C GLY A 556 9.93 -29.97 -58.86
N ASP A 557 10.88 -30.62 -58.18
CA ASP A 557 12.27 -30.15 -58.14
C ASP A 557 13.16 -31.17 -58.87
N GLY A 558 13.29 -30.93 -60.17
CA GLY A 558 14.37 -31.47 -60.98
C GLY A 558 15.62 -30.63 -60.75
N ASP A 559 16.69 -31.33 -60.43
CA ASP A 559 18.07 -30.86 -60.42
C ASP A 559 18.42 -30.24 -61.79
N ASP A 560 18.92 -28.99 -61.80
CA ASP A 560 20.01 -28.56 -62.68
C ASP A 560 20.47 -27.13 -62.31
N GLY A 561 21.76 -27.00 -62.01
CA GLY A 561 22.42 -25.72 -61.86
C GLY A 561 22.55 -24.97 -63.19
N GLY A 562 22.55 -23.64 -63.10
CA GLY A 562 22.88 -22.77 -64.22
C GLY A 562 22.54 -21.32 -63.91
N ASP A 563 23.58 -20.51 -63.70
CA ASP A 563 23.55 -19.05 -63.86
C ASP A 563 22.66 -18.66 -65.04
N ASN A 564 21.73 -17.73 -64.81
CA ASN A 564 21.34 -16.73 -65.80
C ASN A 564 20.73 -15.52 -65.09
N ASP A 565 21.43 -14.41 -65.23
CA ASP A 565 21.00 -13.04 -64.98
C ASP A 565 19.57 -12.78 -65.44
N ASN A 566 18.71 -12.39 -64.49
CA ASN A 566 17.75 -11.31 -64.70
C ASN A 566 17.31 -10.76 -63.34
N PRO A 567 17.44 -9.46 -63.08
CA PRO A 567 16.94 -8.86 -61.84
C PRO A 567 15.40 -8.87 -61.84
N PRO A 568 14.74 -8.99 -60.67
CA PRO A 568 13.31 -8.75 -60.59
C PRO A 568 13.03 -7.27 -60.95
N PRO A 569 11.83 -6.96 -61.47
CA PRO A 569 11.52 -5.61 -61.95
C PRO A 569 11.60 -4.61 -60.79
N ALA A 570 12.02 -3.37 -61.11
CA ALA A 570 12.12 -2.27 -60.17
C ALA A 570 10.80 -2.08 -59.42
N THR A 571 10.82 -2.28 -58.11
CA THR A 571 9.76 -1.87 -57.20
C THR A 571 9.74 -0.35 -57.13
N ASP A 572 8.57 0.25 -57.34
CA ASP A 572 8.36 1.69 -57.18
C ASP A 572 8.76 2.08 -55.75
N CYS A 573 9.62 3.08 -55.62
CA CYS A 573 10.03 3.59 -54.32
C CYS A 573 8.81 4.05 -53.50
N VAL A 574 8.69 3.57 -52.26
CA VAL A 574 7.59 3.91 -51.33
C VAL A 574 8.06 4.93 -50.29
N VAL A 575 7.17 5.84 -49.89
CA VAL A 575 7.46 6.91 -48.91
C VAL A 575 6.42 6.91 -47.81
N PHE A 576 6.88 6.98 -46.56
CA PHE A 576 6.04 7.13 -45.38
C PHE A 576 6.52 8.32 -44.55
N THR A 577 5.61 9.24 -44.22
CA THR A 577 5.89 10.34 -43.28
C THR A 577 5.00 10.14 -42.06
N THR A 578 5.59 9.68 -40.96
CA THR A 578 4.87 9.43 -39.71
C THR A 578 5.83 9.60 -38.53
N ASN A 579 5.34 9.38 -37.31
CA ASN A 579 6.18 9.48 -36.13
C ASN A 579 7.16 8.30 -36.01
N ASN A 580 8.25 8.50 -35.26
CA ASN A 580 9.33 7.53 -35.11
C ASN A 580 8.87 6.19 -34.47
N TYR A 581 7.87 6.20 -33.57
CA TYR A 581 7.25 5.01 -33.01
C TYR A 581 6.52 4.18 -34.07
N SER A 582 5.71 4.82 -34.92
CA SER A 582 5.00 4.17 -36.02
C SER A 582 5.97 3.55 -37.00
N HIS A 583 7.05 4.26 -37.36
CA HIS A 583 8.12 3.69 -38.16
C HIS A 583 8.73 2.44 -37.53
N LYS A 584 8.90 2.42 -36.20
CA LYS A 584 9.43 1.24 -35.49
C LYS A 584 8.45 0.07 -35.47
N VAL A 585 7.20 0.32 -35.12
CA VAL A 585 6.14 -0.72 -35.07
C VAL A 585 5.86 -1.31 -36.46
N ALA A 586 6.11 -0.53 -37.51
CA ALA A 586 6.02 -0.97 -38.89
C ALA A 586 7.31 -1.58 -39.46
N GLY A 587 8.34 -1.78 -38.63
CA GLY A 587 9.61 -2.38 -39.06
C GLY A 587 10.50 -1.48 -39.93
N ARG A 588 10.09 -0.22 -40.19
CA ARG A 588 10.87 0.78 -40.95
C ARG A 588 11.99 1.43 -40.15
N ALA A 589 11.91 1.35 -38.83
CA ALA A 589 12.92 1.87 -37.91
C ALA A 589 13.19 0.89 -36.79
N TYR A 590 14.31 1.09 -36.10
CA TYR A 590 14.58 0.46 -34.82
C TYR A 590 14.96 1.54 -33.81
N SER A 591 14.83 1.21 -32.53
CA SER A 591 15.22 2.11 -31.45
C SER A 591 16.30 1.50 -30.58
N THR A 592 17.22 2.31 -30.08
CA THR A 592 18.20 1.93 -29.05
C THR A 592 18.17 2.94 -27.90
N GLY A 593 18.67 2.58 -26.71
CA GLY A 593 18.68 3.46 -25.53
C GLY A 593 17.65 3.09 -24.47
N ASN A 594 17.36 4.02 -23.55
CA ASN A 594 16.43 3.83 -22.42
C ASN A 594 14.99 3.71 -22.93
N PHE A 595 14.18 2.85 -22.31
CA PHE A 595 12.75 2.67 -22.59
C PHE A 595 11.95 3.99 -22.60
N TYR A 596 12.31 4.93 -21.70
CA TYR A 596 11.65 6.23 -21.61
C TYR A 596 12.18 7.28 -22.60
N THR A 597 13.36 7.06 -23.18
CA THR A 597 14.01 8.00 -24.13
C THR A 597 14.71 7.23 -25.26
N PRO A 598 13.96 6.52 -26.13
CA PRO A 598 14.57 5.75 -27.21
C PRO A 598 15.09 6.68 -28.31
N ASN A 599 16.31 6.41 -28.79
CA ASN A 599 16.84 7.01 -30.02
C ASN A 599 16.41 6.15 -31.21
N TYR A 600 15.91 6.79 -32.27
CA TYR A 600 15.36 6.10 -33.44
C TYR A 600 16.28 6.20 -34.65
N PHE A 601 16.36 5.10 -35.40
CA PHE A 601 17.20 4.95 -36.57
C PHE A 601 16.42 4.23 -37.67
N ALA A 602 16.56 4.68 -38.90
CA ALA A 602 15.95 4.02 -40.05
C ALA A 602 16.55 2.61 -40.24
N ASN A 603 15.69 1.60 -40.42
CA ASN A 603 16.10 0.21 -40.54
C ASN A 603 16.69 -0.06 -41.93
N GLY A 604 18.01 -0.27 -42.02
CA GLY A 604 18.74 -0.33 -43.29
C GLY A 604 19.85 0.70 -43.35
N SER A 605 19.50 1.97 -43.59
CA SER A 605 20.51 3.06 -43.67
C SER A 605 21.14 3.41 -42.32
N ASN A 606 20.48 3.08 -41.20
CA ASN A 606 20.85 3.47 -39.84
C ASN A 606 20.95 5.00 -39.65
N ALA A 607 20.33 5.79 -40.54
CA ALA A 607 20.26 7.23 -40.40
C ALA A 607 19.48 7.59 -39.13
N ALA A 608 20.03 8.49 -38.31
CA ALA A 608 19.36 8.98 -37.13
C ALA A 608 18.10 9.75 -37.52
N MET A 609 16.98 9.39 -36.90
CA MET A 609 15.70 10.02 -37.14
C MET A 609 15.55 11.23 -36.20
N ALA A 610 15.03 12.34 -36.71
CA ALA A 610 14.90 13.57 -35.93
C ALA A 610 13.72 13.47 -34.95
N GLY A 611 13.89 14.06 -33.75
CA GLY A 611 12.84 14.14 -32.72
C GLY A 611 12.76 12.92 -31.79
N SER A 612 11.75 12.91 -30.91
CA SER A 612 11.50 11.85 -29.92
C SER A 612 10.78 10.64 -30.54
N THR A 613 10.29 9.72 -29.71
CA THR A 613 9.31 8.67 -30.07
C THR A 613 8.18 9.18 -30.98
N TRP A 614 7.76 10.43 -30.79
CA TRP A 614 6.67 11.04 -31.56
C TRP A 614 7.14 12.07 -32.60
N GLY A 615 8.45 12.25 -32.77
CA GLY A 615 9.02 13.07 -33.83
C GLY A 615 8.63 12.53 -35.21
N VAL A 616 8.18 13.41 -36.11
CA VAL A 616 7.78 13.03 -37.46
C VAL A 616 8.99 13.01 -38.38
N THR A 617 9.23 11.86 -39.00
CA THR A 617 10.31 11.66 -39.97
C THR A 617 9.71 11.13 -41.27
N THR A 618 10.30 11.50 -42.41
CA THR A 618 9.98 10.87 -43.69
C THR A 618 11.01 9.78 -43.97
N LEU A 619 10.56 8.54 -44.17
CA LEU A 619 11.39 7.44 -44.64
C LEU A 619 10.95 6.95 -46.03
N SER A 620 11.90 6.57 -46.86
CA SER A 620 11.66 5.92 -48.14
C SER A 620 12.40 4.59 -48.27
N SER A 621 11.90 3.70 -49.13
CA SER A 621 12.53 2.43 -49.45
C SER A 621 12.21 2.02 -50.90
N ASP A 622 13.21 1.47 -51.59
CA ASP A 622 13.06 0.95 -52.95
C ASP A 622 12.68 -0.54 -52.95
N ASP A 623 12.93 -1.28 -51.86
CA ASP A 623 12.76 -2.73 -51.78
C ASP A 623 11.91 -3.20 -50.58
N GLY A 624 11.39 -2.26 -49.78
CA GLY A 624 10.59 -2.51 -48.57
C GLY A 624 11.40 -3.00 -47.37
N THR A 625 12.69 -3.28 -47.54
CA THR A 625 13.58 -3.84 -46.50
C THR A 625 14.69 -2.88 -46.06
N PHE A 626 15.13 -2.00 -46.96
CA PHE A 626 16.13 -0.97 -46.71
C PHE A 626 15.50 0.41 -46.66
N TRP A 627 15.43 1.00 -45.48
CA TRP A 627 14.82 2.31 -45.22
C TRP A 627 15.86 3.41 -45.04
N GLN A 628 15.63 4.56 -45.66
CA GLN A 628 16.45 5.76 -45.57
C GLN A 628 15.62 7.01 -45.28
N THR A 629 16.22 7.99 -44.60
CA THR A 629 15.56 9.28 -44.32
C THR A 629 15.46 10.14 -45.57
N GLY A 630 14.28 10.69 -45.83
CA GLY A 630 13.99 11.55 -46.98
C GLY A 630 12.94 10.96 -47.92
N ALA A 631 12.62 11.70 -48.97
CA ALA A 631 11.75 11.23 -50.04
C ALA A 631 12.53 10.36 -51.05
N CYS A 632 11.81 9.64 -51.92
CA CYS A 632 12.42 8.86 -53.00
C CYS A 632 13.41 9.70 -53.83
N PRO A 633 14.61 9.16 -54.12
CA PRO A 633 15.51 9.77 -55.09
C PRO A 633 14.79 9.90 -56.45
N GLN A 634 14.87 11.08 -57.08
CA GLN A 634 14.30 11.32 -58.41
C GLN A 634 15.12 10.71 -59.54
#